data_AF-A0A848YE35-F1
#
_entry.id   AF-A0A848YE35-F1
#
_cell.length_a   1.000
_cell.length_b   1.000
_cell.length_c   1.000
_cell.angle_alpha   90.00
_cell.angle_beta   90.00
_cell.angle_gamma   90.00
#
_symmetry.space_group_name_H-M   'P 1'
#
loop_
_entity.id
_entity.type
_entity.pdbx_description
1 polymer ?
#
loop_
_entity_poly.entity_id
_entity_poly.type
_entity_poly.pdbx_seq_one_letter_code
_entity_poly.pdbx_strand_id
1 'polypeptide(L)'
;LHARMIARSKQILAYEGLTHPNGEREAGLDVARYVNAFPGTPGDYRAWIGGIRPHGDITALLDNLEYAYHRAKIVVLEELLAEQGETFAASASAGEAARKDDPNRAYKVLVADLVGLKFDGSGQPDHSEVKAYVEAKGGVFHEGGLNGADLEKGKIHFFYQPDLSTEAEILPLTDQGQFDALIAAATFFPAASQFSEGGVRIGAGTGNMGSASWGGGNGDGGSAPLMNTPSFNSRATAQMTMKALLKRTPDLPVDQMHEMVVAGDFDTGKQLRDFPTEKLEGKRMAVLGYGNIGREVAKLAQAFGMSVAVHARPAHKDWILSEGFDFAETAEDAAKGADFISPHTGLGPVSPDTGRFANADMVNESVLNNLNDGAVVVNYDRGEVVCCEALNKALESGKVRYAGIDADLFKCSETGALSGPMVPYLEVEKRHRGKLELLPHAAADTEHLSRVEGAKQAVDQIFDAIQFNRVTNLKGDLPDGYTSGGAKTVAGVGKVTGQGLASVAGSPETSAELRHLAEEMAAIWGSINAIDEPTRRAELIERYGADLIRSSNKYAVMMDKLGLKGPFG
;
A
#
# COMPACT_ATOMS: atom_id res chain seq x y z
N LEU A 1 -36.78 20.20 -10.77
CA LEU A 1 -37.02 19.48 -9.50
C LEU A 1 -37.28 17.98 -9.73
N HIS A 2 -38.41 17.60 -10.32
CA HIS A 2 -38.79 16.19 -10.53
C HIS A 2 -37.71 15.37 -11.29
N ALA A 3 -37.13 15.90 -12.36
CA ALA A 3 -36.03 15.22 -13.08
C ALA A 3 -34.78 14.94 -12.20
N ARG A 4 -34.45 15.83 -11.25
CA ARG A 4 -33.33 15.66 -10.30
C ARG A 4 -33.66 14.56 -9.28
N MET A 5 -34.93 14.46 -8.87
CA MET A 5 -35.42 13.38 -8.00
C MET A 5 -35.34 12.02 -8.70
N ILE A 6 -35.78 11.93 -9.96
CA ILE A 6 -35.71 10.69 -10.76
C ILE A 6 -34.25 10.27 -11.02
N ALA A 7 -33.34 11.22 -11.25
CA ALA A 7 -31.93 10.90 -11.41
C ALA A 7 -31.31 10.35 -10.11
N ARG A 8 -31.60 10.99 -8.97
CA ARG A 8 -31.08 10.60 -7.65
C ARG A 8 -31.66 9.26 -7.16
N SER A 9 -32.93 8.98 -7.45
CA SER A 9 -33.56 7.70 -7.09
C SER A 9 -33.00 6.52 -7.89
N LYS A 10 -32.57 6.73 -9.14
CA LYS A 10 -31.86 5.71 -9.94
C LYS A 10 -30.48 5.38 -9.36
N GLN A 11 -29.83 6.29 -8.63
CA GLN A 11 -28.54 6.06 -7.97
C GLN A 11 -28.65 5.20 -6.70
N ILE A 12 -29.85 5.15 -6.10
CA ILE A 12 -30.14 4.36 -4.89
C ILE A 12 -30.34 2.87 -5.23
N LEU A 13 -30.74 2.55 -6.46
CA LEU A 13 -31.04 1.19 -6.91
C LEU A 13 -29.80 0.52 -7.53
N ALA A 14 -29.38 -0.62 -7.01
CA ALA A 14 -28.27 -1.42 -7.54
C ALA A 14 -28.68 -2.87 -7.80
N TYR A 15 -27.92 -3.59 -8.65
CA TYR A 15 -28.23 -4.95 -9.10
C TYR A 15 -28.47 -5.95 -7.95
N GLU A 16 -27.74 -5.78 -6.84
CA GLU A 16 -27.70 -6.70 -5.70
C GLU A 16 -28.32 -6.11 -4.42
N GLY A 17 -28.94 -4.93 -4.49
CA GLY A 17 -29.46 -4.24 -3.31
C GLY A 17 -29.74 -2.75 -3.47
N LEU A 18 -29.90 -2.07 -2.34
CA LEU A 18 -30.12 -0.62 -2.28
C LEU A 18 -28.92 0.07 -1.64
N THR A 19 -28.54 1.23 -2.19
CA THR A 19 -27.54 2.12 -1.60
C THR A 19 -28.26 3.35 -1.06
N HIS A 20 -28.34 3.46 0.26
CA HIS A 20 -28.96 4.58 0.94
C HIS A 20 -28.17 5.87 0.71
N PRO A 21 -28.80 7.06 0.77
CA PRO A 21 -28.10 8.34 0.61
C PRO A 21 -26.95 8.59 1.60
N ASN A 22 -26.95 7.88 2.75
CA ASN A 22 -25.88 7.90 3.76
C ASN A 22 -24.73 6.91 3.44
N GLY A 23 -24.78 6.20 2.31
CA GLY A 23 -23.77 5.25 1.87
C GLY A 23 -23.95 3.82 2.40
N GLU A 24 -24.95 3.55 3.25
CA GLU A 24 -25.24 2.20 3.71
C GLU A 24 -25.80 1.34 2.57
N ARG A 25 -25.29 0.12 2.44
CA ARG A 25 -25.76 -0.83 1.43
C ARG A 25 -26.58 -1.92 2.08
N GLU A 26 -27.83 -2.03 1.65
CA GLU A 26 -28.73 -3.10 2.04
C GLU A 26 -28.70 -4.21 0.99
N ALA A 27 -28.17 -5.37 1.38
CA ALA A 27 -28.10 -6.53 0.51
C ALA A 27 -29.45 -7.27 0.48
N GLY A 28 -29.84 -7.78 -0.68
CA GLY A 28 -30.88 -8.82 -0.74
C GLY A 28 -32.28 -8.36 -1.07
N LEU A 29 -32.45 -7.70 -2.21
CA LEU A 29 -33.79 -7.61 -2.81
C LEU A 29 -33.88 -8.13 -4.25
N ASP A 30 -32.76 -8.45 -4.92
CA ASP A 30 -32.67 -9.07 -6.26
C ASP A 30 -33.53 -8.39 -7.36
N VAL A 31 -34.23 -7.28 -7.09
CA VAL A 31 -35.21 -6.68 -8.02
C VAL A 31 -34.54 -6.09 -9.26
N ALA A 32 -33.31 -5.59 -9.12
CA ALA A 32 -32.53 -5.03 -10.22
C ALA A 32 -31.95 -6.11 -11.15
N ARG A 33 -32.00 -7.40 -10.76
CA ARG A 33 -31.85 -8.54 -11.68
C ARG A 33 -32.99 -8.62 -12.70
N TYR A 34 -34.16 -8.16 -12.29
CA TYR A 34 -35.42 -8.34 -12.99
C TYR A 34 -35.90 -7.08 -13.73
N VAL A 35 -35.19 -5.96 -13.61
CA VAL A 35 -35.45 -4.71 -14.34
C VAL A 35 -34.13 -4.02 -14.69
N ASN A 36 -33.85 -3.88 -15.98
CA ASN A 36 -32.75 -3.05 -16.46
C ASN A 36 -33.19 -1.57 -16.44
N ALA A 37 -33.07 -0.91 -15.28
CA ALA A 37 -33.27 0.53 -15.18
C ALA A 37 -32.04 1.21 -15.80
N PHE A 38 -32.07 1.50 -17.10
CA PHE A 38 -30.96 2.19 -17.77
C PHE A 38 -30.67 3.54 -17.09
N PRO A 39 -29.48 3.72 -16.48
CA PRO A 39 -28.98 5.05 -16.17
C PRO A 39 -28.52 5.66 -17.51
N GLY A 40 -29.26 6.63 -18.05
CA GLY A 40 -28.79 7.35 -19.25
C GLY A 40 -29.84 7.90 -20.21
N THR A 41 -31.14 7.68 -20.03
CA THR A 41 -32.17 8.34 -20.85
C THR A 41 -32.93 9.41 -20.06
N PRO A 42 -33.14 10.62 -20.63
CA PRO A 42 -34.02 11.63 -20.05
C PRO A 42 -35.46 11.09 -19.94
N GLY A 43 -36.05 11.14 -18.75
CA GLY A 43 -37.45 10.73 -18.49
C GLY A 43 -37.64 9.67 -17.40
N ASP A 44 -38.92 9.30 -17.20
CA ASP A 44 -39.45 8.41 -16.15
C ASP A 44 -38.79 7.01 -16.10
N TYR A 45 -39.09 6.25 -15.05
CA TYR A 45 -38.71 4.85 -14.94
C TYR A 45 -39.28 4.02 -16.09
N ARG A 46 -38.44 3.17 -16.69
CA ARG A 46 -38.89 2.10 -17.58
C ARG A 46 -38.56 0.77 -16.93
N ALA A 47 -39.60 0.06 -16.50
CA ALA A 47 -39.48 -1.31 -16.02
C ALA A 47 -39.71 -2.29 -17.17
N TRP A 48 -38.81 -3.25 -17.37
CA TRP A 48 -38.99 -4.34 -18.31
C TRP A 48 -39.14 -5.65 -17.54
N ILE A 49 -40.34 -6.22 -17.54
CA ILE A 49 -40.64 -7.48 -16.85
C ILE A 49 -40.59 -8.61 -17.89
N GLY A 50 -39.49 -9.36 -17.90
CA GLY A 50 -39.31 -10.50 -18.81
C GLY A 50 -39.99 -11.77 -18.30
N GLY A 51 -40.88 -12.38 -19.09
CA GLY A 51 -41.52 -13.67 -18.81
C GLY A 51 -42.69 -13.63 -17.81
N ILE A 52 -43.23 -14.80 -17.45
CA ILE A 52 -44.27 -14.93 -16.41
C ILE A 52 -43.61 -14.81 -15.03
N ARG A 53 -44.22 -14.02 -14.14
CA ARG A 53 -43.69 -13.73 -12.80
C ARG A 53 -44.75 -13.86 -11.70
N PRO A 54 -44.36 -14.27 -10.48
CA PRO A 54 -45.21 -14.17 -9.30
C PRO A 54 -45.67 -12.73 -9.05
N HIS A 55 -46.90 -12.57 -8.56
CA HIS A 55 -47.45 -11.25 -8.22
C HIS A 55 -46.63 -10.51 -7.14
N GLY A 56 -46.09 -11.26 -6.17
CA GLY A 56 -45.28 -10.69 -5.09
C GLY A 56 -44.04 -9.94 -5.58
N ASP A 57 -43.41 -10.42 -6.66
CA ASP A 57 -42.23 -9.79 -7.25
C ASP A 57 -42.57 -8.44 -7.91
N ILE A 58 -43.77 -8.33 -8.49
CA ILE A 58 -44.26 -7.09 -9.11
C ILE A 58 -44.61 -6.07 -8.02
N THR A 59 -45.26 -6.50 -6.93
CA THR A 59 -45.55 -5.61 -5.79
C THR A 59 -44.26 -5.10 -5.14
N ALA A 60 -43.31 -5.99 -4.85
CA ALA A 60 -42.03 -5.60 -4.24
C ALA A 60 -41.22 -4.64 -5.13
N LEU A 61 -41.32 -4.78 -6.46
CA LEU A 61 -40.72 -3.81 -7.39
C LEU A 61 -41.33 -2.42 -7.25
N LEU A 62 -42.66 -2.33 -7.20
CA LEU A 62 -43.35 -1.04 -7.08
C LEU A 62 -43.04 -0.38 -5.74
N ASP A 63 -43.05 -1.14 -4.64
CA ASP A 63 -42.73 -0.63 -3.30
C ASP A 63 -41.30 -0.07 -3.22
N ASN A 64 -40.34 -0.75 -3.86
CA ASN A 64 -38.94 -0.29 -3.89
C ASN A 64 -38.74 0.95 -4.77
N LEU A 65 -39.46 1.06 -5.89
CA LEU A 65 -39.45 2.26 -6.72
C LEU A 65 -40.05 3.46 -5.98
N GLU A 66 -41.16 3.25 -5.28
CA GLU A 66 -41.80 4.26 -4.45
C GLU A 66 -40.88 4.71 -3.31
N TYR A 67 -40.27 3.75 -2.60
CA TYR A 67 -39.28 4.02 -1.57
C TYR A 67 -38.10 4.86 -2.09
N ALA A 68 -37.45 4.42 -3.17
CA ALA A 68 -36.31 5.11 -3.75
C ALA A 68 -36.68 6.53 -4.23
N TYR A 69 -37.86 6.70 -4.81
CA TYR A 69 -38.37 8.00 -5.23
C TYR A 69 -38.61 8.93 -4.04
N HIS A 70 -39.23 8.45 -2.96
CA HIS A 70 -39.47 9.25 -1.76
C HIS A 70 -38.17 9.69 -1.07
N ARG A 71 -37.18 8.80 -0.96
CA ARG A 71 -35.87 9.13 -0.39
C ARG A 71 -35.13 10.15 -1.25
N ALA A 72 -35.11 9.96 -2.56
CA ALA A 72 -34.52 10.92 -3.48
C ALA A 72 -35.23 12.28 -3.45
N LYS A 73 -36.56 12.29 -3.31
CA LYS A 73 -37.35 13.51 -3.16
C LYS A 73 -36.92 14.30 -1.92
N ILE A 74 -36.76 13.64 -0.78
CA ILE A 74 -36.32 14.27 0.47
C ILE A 74 -34.93 14.90 0.28
N VAL A 75 -33.95 14.12 -0.18
CA VAL A 75 -32.56 14.59 -0.38
C VAL A 75 -32.50 15.80 -1.32
N VAL A 76 -33.22 15.75 -2.45
CA VAL A 76 -33.20 16.85 -3.42
C VAL A 76 -33.88 18.11 -2.85
N LEU A 77 -34.91 17.97 -2.01
CA LEU A 77 -35.54 19.10 -1.35
C LEU A 77 -34.63 19.70 -0.27
N GLU A 78 -33.96 18.87 0.52
CA GLU A 78 -32.99 19.30 1.53
C GLU A 78 -31.82 20.06 0.89
N GLU A 79 -31.26 19.55 -0.22
CA GLU A 79 -30.20 20.23 -0.98
C GLU A 79 -30.64 21.62 -1.44
N LEU A 80 -31.86 21.75 -1.98
CA LEU A 80 -32.37 23.03 -2.50
C LEU A 80 -32.73 24.03 -1.39
N LEU A 81 -33.18 23.54 -0.23
CA LEU A 81 -33.44 24.39 0.92
C LEU A 81 -32.13 24.82 1.58
N ALA A 82 -31.11 23.95 1.61
CA ALA A 82 -29.77 24.31 2.07
C ALA A 82 -29.11 25.38 1.18
N GLU A 83 -29.32 25.33 -0.15
CA GLU A 83 -28.91 26.40 -1.08
C GLU A 83 -29.57 27.76 -0.74
N GLN A 84 -30.71 27.76 -0.01
CA GLN A 84 -31.41 28.97 0.45
C GLN A 84 -31.03 29.36 1.90
N GLY A 85 -30.08 28.66 2.52
CA GLY A 85 -29.60 28.93 3.88
C GLY A 85 -30.40 28.24 4.98
N GLU A 86 -31.34 27.35 4.65
CA GLU A 86 -32.06 26.53 5.62
C GLU A 86 -31.17 25.39 6.13
N THR A 87 -31.11 25.20 7.45
CA THR A 87 -30.33 24.12 8.06
C THR A 87 -31.24 23.01 8.56
N PHE A 88 -30.94 21.77 8.19
CA PHE A 88 -31.64 20.58 8.68
C PHE A 88 -30.76 19.87 9.71
N ALA A 89 -31.37 19.30 10.74
CA ALA A 89 -30.67 18.34 11.59
C ALA A 89 -30.27 17.17 10.70
N ALA A 90 -28.97 16.93 10.53
CA ALA A 90 -28.50 15.76 9.80
C ALA A 90 -29.17 14.51 10.40
N SER A 91 -29.76 13.65 9.57
CA SER A 91 -30.04 12.29 10.02
C SER A 91 -28.72 11.73 10.52
N ALA A 92 -28.71 11.15 11.72
CA ALA A 92 -27.50 10.57 12.31
C ALA A 92 -26.73 9.83 11.22
N SER A 93 -25.50 10.27 10.93
CA SER A 93 -24.56 9.44 10.18
C SER A 93 -24.66 8.04 10.76
N ALA A 94 -24.68 7.01 9.90
CA ALA A 94 -24.62 5.59 10.27
C ALA A 94 -23.92 5.48 11.63
N GLY A 95 -24.70 5.10 12.65
CA GLY A 95 -24.53 5.55 14.03
C GLY A 95 -23.08 5.61 14.48
N GLU A 96 -22.73 6.56 15.35
CA GLU A 96 -21.57 6.39 16.22
C GLU A 96 -21.64 4.95 16.72
N ALA A 97 -20.74 4.10 16.22
CA ALA A 97 -20.78 2.68 16.53
C ALA A 97 -20.74 2.64 18.05
N ALA A 98 -21.77 2.05 18.68
CA ALA A 98 -21.83 2.07 20.12
C ALA A 98 -20.52 1.50 20.66
N ARG A 99 -19.85 2.28 21.52
CA ARG A 99 -18.59 1.86 22.13
C ARG A 99 -18.79 0.50 22.82
N LYS A 100 -17.90 -0.43 22.53
CA LYS A 100 -17.88 -1.81 23.05
C LYS A 100 -16.86 -2.00 24.16
N ASP A 101 -15.97 -1.02 24.35
CA ASP A 101 -15.00 -1.03 25.45
C ASP A 101 -15.68 -0.85 26.82
N ASP A 102 -15.07 -1.40 27.87
CA ASP A 102 -15.54 -1.24 29.24
C ASP A 102 -15.14 0.14 29.79
N PRO A 103 -16.11 1.04 30.07
CA PRO A 103 -15.81 2.37 30.59
C PRO A 103 -15.17 2.35 31.99
N ASN A 104 -15.18 1.21 32.69
CA ASN A 104 -14.56 1.04 34.01
C ASN A 104 -13.14 0.48 33.95
N ARG A 105 -12.62 0.17 32.75
CA ARG A 105 -11.27 -0.33 32.53
C ARG A 105 -10.37 0.80 32.02
N ALA A 106 -9.10 0.76 32.40
CA ALA A 106 -8.05 1.57 31.78
C ALA A 106 -7.25 0.64 30.85
N TYR A 107 -7.31 0.90 29.55
CA TYR A 107 -6.62 0.11 28.54
C TYR A 107 -5.18 0.59 28.40
N LYS A 108 -4.23 -0.34 28.25
CA LYS A 108 -2.79 -0.07 28.20
C LYS A 108 -2.22 -0.52 26.87
N VAL A 109 -1.55 0.38 26.16
CA VAL A 109 -0.94 0.13 24.86
C VAL A 109 0.56 0.33 25.00
N LEU A 110 1.35 -0.68 24.66
CA LEU A 110 2.81 -0.55 24.57
C LEU A 110 3.18 0.04 23.21
N VAL A 111 4.03 1.06 23.19
CA VAL A 111 4.64 1.60 21.96
C VAL A 111 6.14 1.33 22.03
N ALA A 112 6.59 0.29 21.34
CA ALA A 112 7.88 -0.35 21.55
C ALA A 112 9.01 0.07 20.59
N ASP A 113 8.71 0.98 19.67
CA ASP A 113 9.64 1.46 18.65
C ASP A 113 9.48 2.97 18.45
N LEU A 114 10.46 3.58 17.80
CA LEU A 114 10.40 4.97 17.36
C LEU A 114 9.17 5.21 16.45
N VAL A 115 8.30 6.12 16.90
CA VAL A 115 7.10 6.58 16.17
C VAL A 115 7.39 7.67 15.14
N GLY A 116 8.57 8.27 15.24
CA GLY A 116 9.20 9.18 14.29
C GLY A 116 10.71 9.00 14.41
N LEU A 117 11.46 9.26 13.33
CA LEU A 117 12.92 9.10 13.38
C LEU A 117 13.63 10.41 13.78
N LYS A 118 12.93 11.55 13.70
CA LYS A 118 13.49 12.87 14.01
C LYS A 118 13.86 12.94 15.49
N PHE A 119 15.03 13.47 15.76
CA PHE A 119 15.46 13.79 17.12
C PHE A 119 15.25 15.28 17.40
N ASP A 120 14.89 15.61 18.63
CA ASP A 120 14.75 16.98 19.10
C ASP A 120 16.10 17.67 19.32
N GLY A 121 16.08 18.93 19.75
CA GLY A 121 17.30 19.72 19.99
C GLY A 121 18.20 19.17 21.12
N SER A 122 17.72 18.20 21.90
CA SER A 122 18.47 17.49 22.94
C SER A 122 18.98 16.11 22.49
N GLY A 123 18.66 15.70 21.26
CA GLY A 123 19.03 14.39 20.72
C GLY A 123 18.13 13.25 21.18
N GLN A 124 16.93 13.53 21.68
CA GLN A 124 15.92 12.53 22.04
C GLN A 124 14.90 12.33 20.91
N PRO A 125 14.31 11.14 20.73
CA PRO A 125 13.29 10.93 19.71
C PRO A 125 12.06 11.85 19.85
N ASP A 126 11.70 12.55 18.77
CA ASP A 126 10.57 13.47 18.70
C ASP A 126 9.26 12.69 18.48
N HIS A 127 8.50 12.49 19.57
CA HIS A 127 7.18 11.87 19.56
C HIS A 127 6.03 12.90 19.64
N SER A 128 6.31 14.20 19.49
CA SER A 128 5.35 15.28 19.80
C SER A 128 4.06 15.21 18.97
N GLU A 129 4.16 14.95 17.67
CA GLU A 129 3.00 14.85 16.79
C GLU A 129 2.09 13.66 17.13
N VAL A 130 2.68 12.51 17.44
CA VAL A 130 1.92 11.29 17.77
C VAL A 130 1.28 11.42 19.16
N LYS A 131 2.00 12.01 20.12
CA LYS A 131 1.47 12.38 21.43
C LYS A 131 0.25 13.29 21.31
N ALA A 132 0.38 14.40 20.57
CA ALA A 132 -0.73 15.33 20.33
C ALA A 132 -1.92 14.63 19.63
N TYR A 133 -1.65 13.72 18.71
CA TYR A 133 -2.69 12.95 18.03
C TYR A 133 -3.45 11.99 18.97
N VAL A 134 -2.72 11.26 19.84
CA VAL A 134 -3.31 10.40 20.87
C VAL A 134 -4.21 11.21 21.82
N GLU A 135 -3.71 12.35 22.30
CA GLU A 135 -4.44 13.24 23.21
C GLU A 135 -5.68 13.85 22.55
N ALA A 136 -5.60 14.25 21.28
CA ALA A 136 -6.73 14.76 20.51
C ALA A 136 -7.85 13.73 20.30
N LYS A 137 -7.52 12.42 20.26
CA LYS A 137 -8.51 11.33 20.25
C LYS A 137 -9.04 10.96 21.64
N GLY A 138 -8.59 11.67 22.68
CA GLY A 138 -9.02 11.47 24.06
C GLY A 138 -8.28 10.35 24.79
N GLY A 139 -7.15 9.86 24.27
CA GLY A 139 -6.23 8.96 24.97
C GLY A 139 -5.24 9.71 25.86
N VAL A 140 -4.35 8.96 26.53
CA VAL A 140 -3.30 9.52 27.40
C VAL A 140 -1.96 8.95 26.97
N PHE A 141 -0.95 9.80 26.78
CA PHE A 141 0.39 9.38 26.38
C PHE A 141 1.37 9.48 27.55
N HIS A 142 2.12 8.41 27.80
CA HIS A 142 3.10 8.28 28.87
C HIS A 142 4.48 8.05 28.27
N GLU A 143 5.46 8.80 28.75
CA GLU A 143 6.87 8.57 28.45
C GLU A 143 7.42 7.55 29.45
N GLY A 144 7.94 6.42 28.95
CA GLY A 144 8.43 5.31 29.78
C GLY A 144 7.38 4.22 30.07
N GLY A 145 7.73 3.32 31.01
CA GLY A 145 6.96 2.13 31.35
C GLY A 145 5.83 2.33 32.37
N LEU A 146 5.15 1.23 32.70
CA LEU A 146 4.05 1.20 33.67
C LEU A 146 4.58 1.39 35.10
N ASN A 147 4.30 2.55 35.72
CA ASN A 147 4.84 2.90 37.04
C ASN A 147 3.86 2.69 38.23
N GLY A 148 2.91 1.76 38.11
CA GLY A 148 1.97 1.42 39.19
C GLY A 148 0.99 2.54 39.59
N ALA A 149 0.83 3.57 38.75
CA ALA A 149 -0.10 4.67 38.97
C ALA A 149 -1.55 4.23 38.71
N ASP A 150 -2.50 4.80 39.48
CA ASP A 150 -3.93 4.66 39.19
C ASP A 150 -4.25 5.32 37.84
N LEU A 151 -4.52 4.49 36.82
CA LEU A 151 -4.85 4.95 35.47
C LEU A 151 -6.31 5.40 35.40
N GLU A 152 -6.58 6.42 34.58
CA GLU A 152 -7.92 6.94 34.35
C GLU A 152 -8.77 5.88 33.61
N LYS A 153 -9.91 5.51 34.20
CA LYS A 153 -10.84 4.53 33.61
C LYS A 153 -11.58 5.13 32.41
N GLY A 154 -11.92 4.30 31.43
CA GLY A 154 -12.59 4.71 30.19
C GLY A 154 -11.66 5.34 29.14
N LYS A 155 -10.34 5.30 29.41
CA LYS A 155 -9.27 5.85 28.58
C LYS A 155 -8.34 4.76 28.07
N ILE A 156 -7.66 5.07 26.97
CA ILE A 156 -6.58 4.27 26.39
C ILE A 156 -5.25 4.97 26.67
N HIS A 157 -4.37 4.30 27.39
CA HIS A 157 -3.08 4.80 27.86
C HIS A 157 -1.95 4.21 27.00
N PHE A 158 -1.21 5.06 26.29
CA PHE A 158 -0.08 4.68 25.44
C PHE A 158 1.24 4.89 26.20
N PHE A 159 2.05 3.84 26.32
CA PHE A 159 3.34 3.86 27.04
C PHE A 159 4.49 3.75 26.04
N TYR A 160 5.25 4.83 25.88
CA TYR A 160 6.34 4.93 24.92
C TYR A 160 7.66 4.41 25.49
N GLN A 161 8.10 3.25 24.99
CA GLN A 161 9.32 2.56 25.37
C GLN A 161 10.07 2.08 24.11
N PRO A 162 10.69 2.99 23.33
CA PRO A 162 11.24 2.68 22.01
C PRO A 162 12.56 1.89 22.04
N ASP A 163 13.17 1.71 23.22
CA ASP A 163 14.48 1.09 23.38
C ASP A 163 14.43 -0.42 23.67
N LEU A 164 13.23 -1.04 23.60
CA LEU A 164 13.07 -2.48 23.78
C LEU A 164 13.66 -3.25 22.59
N SER A 165 14.50 -4.26 22.84
CA SER A 165 15.16 -5.00 21.76
C SER A 165 15.11 -6.51 21.93
N THR A 166 15.46 -7.03 23.10
CA THR A 166 15.68 -8.46 23.33
C THR A 166 14.50 -9.14 24.01
N GLU A 167 14.37 -10.46 23.81
CA GLU A 167 13.35 -11.27 24.51
C GLU A 167 13.43 -11.12 26.04
N ALA A 168 14.63 -11.01 26.60
CA ALA A 168 14.84 -10.81 28.04
C ALA A 168 14.34 -9.45 28.55
N GLU A 169 14.33 -8.42 27.70
CA GLU A 169 13.76 -7.10 28.02
C GLU A 169 12.23 -7.07 27.80
N ILE A 170 11.74 -7.80 26.79
CA ILE A 170 10.35 -7.76 26.34
C ILE A 170 9.44 -8.62 27.23
N LEU A 171 9.80 -9.89 27.47
CA LEU A 171 8.90 -10.83 28.15
C LEU A 171 8.46 -10.37 29.54
N PRO A 172 9.34 -9.84 30.41
CA PRO A 172 8.91 -9.36 31.73
C PRO A 172 7.84 -8.27 31.71
N LEU A 173 7.62 -7.62 30.56
CA LEU A 173 6.63 -6.57 30.35
C LEU A 173 5.35 -7.07 29.68
N THR A 174 5.36 -8.23 29.04
CA THR A 174 4.29 -8.65 28.12
C THR A 174 3.74 -10.05 28.39
N ASP A 175 4.47 -10.92 29.09
CA ASP A 175 4.12 -12.34 29.24
C ASP A 175 2.93 -12.61 30.16
N GLN A 176 2.57 -11.66 31.03
CA GLN A 176 1.42 -11.73 31.94
C GLN A 176 0.26 -10.81 31.52
N GLY A 177 0.25 -10.31 30.27
CA GLY A 177 -0.81 -9.43 29.78
C GLY A 177 -0.85 -8.07 30.48
N GLN A 178 0.31 -7.53 30.88
CA GLN A 178 0.41 -6.21 31.49
C GLN A 178 -0.01 -5.09 30.53
N PHE A 179 0.11 -5.31 29.21
CA PHE A 179 -0.40 -4.46 28.16
C PHE A 179 -1.51 -5.16 27.39
N ASP A 180 -2.51 -4.39 27.00
CA ASP A 180 -3.69 -4.88 26.29
C ASP A 180 -3.45 -4.87 24.78
N ALA A 181 -2.68 -3.91 24.26
CA ALA A 181 -2.31 -3.85 22.85
C ALA A 181 -0.85 -3.39 22.61
N LEU A 182 -0.38 -3.57 21.38
CA LEU A 182 0.98 -3.20 20.95
C LEU A 182 0.97 -2.31 19.69
N ILE A 183 1.84 -1.30 19.68
CA ILE A 183 2.35 -0.64 18.47
C ILE A 183 3.87 -0.88 18.42
N ALA A 184 4.33 -1.52 17.35
CA ALA A 184 5.75 -1.79 17.12
C ALA A 184 6.12 -1.54 15.66
N ALA A 185 7.40 -1.62 15.33
CA ALA A 185 7.93 -1.46 13.99
C ALA A 185 9.01 -2.48 13.67
N ALA A 186 10.21 -2.35 14.22
CA ALA A 186 11.34 -3.24 13.94
C ALA A 186 11.50 -4.31 15.02
N THR A 187 11.21 -3.99 16.28
CA THR A 187 11.40 -4.88 17.43
C THR A 187 10.67 -6.21 17.27
N PHE A 188 11.33 -7.32 17.58
CA PHE A 188 10.77 -8.67 17.53
C PHE A 188 10.06 -9.02 18.83
N PHE A 189 8.78 -9.33 18.75
CA PHE A 189 7.97 -9.76 19.89
C PHE A 189 7.84 -11.30 19.92
N PRO A 190 8.33 -11.97 20.98
CA PRO A 190 8.23 -13.42 21.11
C PRO A 190 6.80 -13.92 21.27
N ALA A 191 6.57 -15.19 20.91
CA ALA A 191 5.25 -15.83 20.97
C ALA A 191 4.61 -15.83 22.37
N ALA A 192 5.42 -15.84 23.42
CA ALA A 192 4.94 -15.80 24.81
C ALA A 192 4.41 -14.42 25.25
N SER A 193 4.63 -13.35 24.47
CA SER A 193 4.02 -12.04 24.75
C SER A 193 2.50 -12.11 24.62
N GLN A 194 1.77 -11.42 25.49
CA GLN A 194 0.30 -11.42 25.51
C GLN A 194 -0.29 -10.02 25.30
N PHE A 195 -1.20 -9.89 24.32
CA PHE A 195 -1.90 -8.65 23.99
C PHE A 195 -3.35 -8.94 23.59
N SER A 196 -4.30 -8.71 24.49
CA SER A 196 -5.70 -9.13 24.36
C SER A 196 -6.55 -8.29 23.39
N GLU A 197 -6.13 -7.08 23.06
CA GLU A 197 -6.87 -6.11 22.23
C GLU A 197 -6.19 -5.84 20.87
N GLY A 198 -5.07 -6.52 20.59
CA GLY A 198 -4.46 -6.57 19.26
C GLY A 198 -3.06 -5.97 19.18
N GLY A 199 -2.51 -5.96 17.97
CA GLY A 199 -1.18 -5.45 17.69
C GLY A 199 -1.10 -4.81 16.32
N VAL A 200 -0.42 -3.67 16.21
CA VAL A 200 -0.19 -2.98 14.94
C VAL A 200 1.30 -2.87 14.68
N ARG A 201 1.74 -3.33 13.50
CA ARG A 201 3.07 -3.00 12.98
C ARG A 201 3.02 -1.73 12.13
N ILE A 202 3.84 -0.75 12.47
CA ILE A 202 4.20 0.35 11.59
C ILE A 202 5.06 -0.22 10.45
N GLY A 203 4.45 -0.47 9.29
CA GLY A 203 5.08 -1.09 8.14
C GLY A 203 4.21 -2.12 7.43
N ALA A 204 4.74 -2.72 6.37
CA ALA A 204 3.97 -3.63 5.50
C ALA A 204 4.00 -5.11 5.92
N GLY A 205 5.14 -5.62 6.37
CA GLY A 205 5.24 -7.00 6.86
C GLY A 205 4.98 -7.08 8.36
N THR A 206 4.74 -8.29 8.88
CA THR A 206 4.48 -8.55 10.32
C THR A 206 5.32 -9.68 10.89
N GLY A 207 6.43 -10.05 10.25
CA GLY A 207 7.28 -11.18 10.66
C GLY A 207 7.93 -11.06 12.04
N ASN A 208 7.99 -9.85 12.59
CA ASN A 208 8.46 -9.55 13.95
C ASN A 208 7.33 -9.51 15.00
N MET A 209 6.07 -9.69 14.58
CA MET A 209 4.89 -9.67 15.45
C MET A 209 4.51 -11.10 15.83
N GLY A 210 5.33 -11.74 16.68
CA GLY A 210 5.26 -13.18 16.94
C GLY A 210 4.27 -13.64 18.02
N SER A 211 3.63 -12.73 18.77
CA SER A 211 2.72 -13.06 19.89
C SER A 211 1.63 -14.06 19.48
N ALA A 212 1.44 -15.09 20.32
CA ALA A 212 0.37 -16.08 20.14
C ALA A 212 -1.04 -15.54 20.45
N SER A 213 -1.15 -14.31 20.97
CA SER A 213 -2.45 -13.66 21.20
C SER A 213 -3.12 -13.21 19.90
N TRP A 214 -2.36 -13.09 18.81
CA TRP A 214 -2.89 -12.68 17.52
C TRP A 214 -3.08 -13.84 16.56
N GLY A 215 -4.05 -13.72 15.66
CA GLY A 215 -4.06 -14.50 14.43
C GLY A 215 -2.86 -14.09 13.60
N GLY A 216 -1.83 -14.95 13.55
CA GLY A 216 -0.58 -14.63 12.88
C GLY A 216 -0.77 -14.33 11.38
N GLY A 217 0.31 -13.99 10.67
CA GLY A 217 0.24 -13.72 9.21
C GLY A 217 -0.30 -14.88 8.36
N ASN A 218 -0.35 -16.09 8.92
CA ASN A 218 -0.86 -17.31 8.29
C ASN A 218 -2.26 -17.73 8.80
N GLY A 219 -2.90 -16.96 9.70
CA GLY A 219 -4.22 -17.28 10.26
C GLY A 219 -4.20 -18.19 11.49
N ASP A 220 -3.05 -18.75 11.87
CA ASP A 220 -2.96 -19.62 13.05
C ASP A 220 -3.01 -18.80 14.37
N GLY A 221 -3.92 -19.18 15.26
CA GLY A 221 -3.96 -18.76 16.67
C GLY A 221 -4.69 -17.46 16.99
N GLY A 222 -4.66 -17.08 18.28
CA GLY A 222 -5.04 -15.78 18.83
C GLY A 222 -6.52 -15.39 18.86
N SER A 223 -6.90 -14.61 19.88
CA SER A 223 -8.24 -14.01 20.03
C SER A 223 -8.27 -12.53 19.65
N ALA A 224 -7.13 -11.95 19.28
CA ALA A 224 -6.94 -10.53 19.06
C ALA A 224 -6.41 -10.24 17.64
N PRO A 225 -6.71 -9.06 17.06
CA PRO A 225 -6.35 -8.78 15.68
C PRO A 225 -4.87 -8.38 15.54
N LEU A 226 -4.21 -8.93 14.51
CA LEU A 226 -2.94 -8.41 14.01
C LEU A 226 -3.21 -7.45 12.85
N MET A 227 -2.63 -6.28 12.90
CA MET A 227 -2.81 -5.22 11.92
C MET A 227 -1.47 -4.65 11.47
N ASN A 228 -1.48 -3.91 10.37
CA ASN A 228 -0.32 -3.18 9.90
C ASN A 228 -0.69 -1.83 9.28
N THR A 229 0.34 -1.04 8.95
CA THR A 229 0.21 0.23 8.25
C THR A 229 0.90 0.11 6.89
N PRO A 230 0.29 -0.61 5.92
CA PRO A 230 0.91 -0.84 4.63
C PRO A 230 1.09 0.48 3.89
N SER A 231 1.90 0.49 2.83
CA SER A 231 2.12 1.61 1.89
C SER A 231 2.99 2.78 2.36
N PHE A 232 3.06 3.10 3.65
CA PHE A 232 3.89 4.23 4.13
C PHE A 232 5.38 4.10 3.78
N ASN A 233 5.90 2.87 3.78
CA ASN A 233 7.28 2.59 3.43
C ASN A 233 7.49 2.28 1.93
N SER A 234 6.43 2.18 1.12
CA SER A 234 6.55 1.60 -0.22
C SER A 234 7.38 2.44 -1.18
N ARG A 235 7.20 3.76 -1.15
CA ARG A 235 8.00 4.70 -1.95
C ARG A 235 9.44 4.77 -1.46
N ALA A 236 9.66 4.80 -0.14
CA ALA A 236 10.99 4.83 0.46
C ALA A 236 11.80 3.58 0.08
N THR A 237 11.23 2.40 0.26
CA THR A 237 11.87 1.14 -0.15
C THR A 237 12.15 1.12 -1.66
N ALA A 238 11.21 1.56 -2.50
CA ALA A 238 11.44 1.62 -3.95
C ALA A 238 12.56 2.60 -4.33
N GLN A 239 12.64 3.76 -3.69
CA GLN A 239 13.73 4.71 -3.87
C GLN A 239 15.07 4.13 -3.41
N MET A 240 15.10 3.38 -2.31
CA MET A 240 16.30 2.69 -1.84
C MET A 240 16.72 1.57 -2.80
N THR A 241 15.78 0.82 -3.39
CA THR A 241 16.09 -0.10 -4.49
C THR A 241 16.75 0.63 -5.65
N MET A 242 16.21 1.78 -6.08
CA MET A 242 16.84 2.59 -7.13
C MET A 242 18.19 3.15 -6.71
N LYS A 243 18.39 3.51 -5.44
CA LYS A 243 19.69 3.95 -4.90
C LYS A 243 20.74 2.84 -5.01
N ALA A 244 20.39 1.62 -4.65
CA ALA A 244 21.27 0.45 -4.78
C ALA A 244 21.66 0.20 -6.25
N LEU A 245 20.70 0.36 -7.16
CA LEU A 245 20.91 0.28 -8.61
C LEU A 245 21.84 1.40 -9.10
N LEU A 246 21.55 2.65 -8.75
CA LEU A 246 22.30 3.83 -9.19
C LEU A 246 23.73 3.89 -8.64
N LYS A 247 24.01 3.21 -7.53
CA LYS A 247 25.37 3.01 -7.03
C LYS A 247 26.24 2.20 -8.01
N ARG A 248 25.62 1.42 -8.89
CA ARG A 248 26.30 0.53 -9.85
C ARG A 248 26.03 0.82 -11.30
N THR A 249 24.89 1.41 -11.64
CA THR A 249 24.56 1.76 -13.02
C THR A 249 23.82 3.10 -13.04
N PRO A 250 24.41 4.18 -13.59
CA PRO A 250 25.73 4.22 -14.22
C PRO A 250 26.90 4.00 -13.26
N ASP A 251 27.91 3.27 -13.71
CA ASP A 251 29.13 2.91 -12.97
C ASP A 251 30.19 4.03 -12.96
N LEU A 252 29.75 5.30 -13.01
CA LEU A 252 30.65 6.46 -13.01
C LEU A 252 31.30 6.63 -11.62
N PRO A 253 32.64 6.58 -11.49
CA PRO A 253 33.32 6.71 -10.20
C PRO A 253 33.41 8.19 -9.80
N VAL A 254 32.29 8.77 -9.36
CA VAL A 254 32.13 10.20 -9.11
C VAL A 254 33.14 10.77 -8.12
N ASP A 255 33.47 10.04 -7.05
CA ASP A 255 34.42 10.51 -6.02
C ASP A 255 35.85 10.60 -6.58
N GLN A 256 36.31 9.57 -7.31
CA GLN A 256 37.62 9.56 -7.94
C GLN A 256 37.73 10.70 -8.98
N MET A 257 36.71 10.87 -9.82
CA MET A 257 36.71 11.94 -10.82
C MET A 257 36.69 13.32 -10.16
N HIS A 258 35.96 13.49 -9.05
CA HIS A 258 35.98 14.70 -8.26
C HIS A 258 37.39 15.03 -7.75
N GLU A 259 38.08 14.05 -7.17
CA GLU A 259 39.46 14.21 -6.69
C GLU A 259 40.42 14.61 -7.82
N MET A 260 40.34 13.97 -8.99
CA MET A 260 41.16 14.33 -10.16
C MET A 260 40.89 15.77 -10.62
N VAL A 261 39.62 16.20 -10.63
CA VAL A 261 39.25 17.57 -10.99
C VAL A 261 39.77 18.58 -9.97
N VAL A 262 39.63 18.30 -8.67
CA VAL A 262 40.12 19.16 -7.59
C VAL A 262 41.65 19.28 -7.62
N ALA A 263 42.35 18.20 -7.96
CA ALA A 263 43.81 18.19 -8.10
C ALA A 263 44.31 18.89 -9.38
N GLY A 264 43.44 19.16 -10.36
CA GLY A 264 43.84 19.64 -11.68
C GLY A 264 44.44 18.57 -12.59
N ASP A 265 44.26 17.29 -12.24
CA ASP A 265 44.85 16.11 -12.89
C ASP A 265 43.89 15.41 -13.88
N PHE A 266 42.96 16.17 -14.46
CA PHE A 266 41.99 15.64 -15.43
C PHE A 266 41.97 16.47 -16.72
N ASP A 267 42.40 15.87 -17.83
CA ASP A 267 42.26 16.38 -19.19
C ASP A 267 41.03 15.75 -19.86
N THR A 268 39.92 16.50 -19.92
CA THR A 268 38.66 16.04 -20.52
C THR A 268 38.83 15.53 -21.95
N GLY A 269 39.70 16.15 -22.75
CA GLY A 269 39.89 15.77 -24.15
C GLY A 269 40.63 14.45 -24.35
N LYS A 270 41.33 13.96 -23.32
CA LYS A 270 42.17 12.75 -23.39
C LYS A 270 41.70 11.62 -22.48
N GLN A 271 41.26 11.94 -21.26
CA GLN A 271 41.01 10.97 -20.19
C GLN A 271 39.55 10.60 -20.02
N LEU A 272 38.59 11.32 -20.62
CA LEU A 272 37.17 10.97 -20.52
C LEU A 272 36.88 9.56 -21.08
N ARG A 273 37.66 9.12 -22.08
CA ARG A 273 37.56 7.78 -22.67
C ARG A 273 37.88 6.64 -21.68
N ASP A 274 38.58 6.95 -20.59
CA ASP A 274 39.00 5.98 -19.58
C ASP A 274 37.87 5.69 -18.56
N PHE A 275 36.74 6.40 -18.67
CA PHE A 275 35.55 6.27 -17.81
C PHE A 275 34.28 5.98 -18.63
N PRO A 276 34.20 4.85 -19.36
CA PRO A 276 32.96 4.45 -20.01
C PRO A 276 31.89 4.14 -18.96
N THR A 277 30.63 4.45 -19.25
CA THR A 277 29.50 4.16 -18.35
C THR A 277 28.36 3.48 -19.06
N GLU A 278 27.68 2.56 -18.38
CA GLU A 278 26.39 2.05 -18.82
C GLU A 278 25.23 2.91 -18.32
N LYS A 279 24.17 3.08 -19.12
CA LYS A 279 22.93 3.73 -18.68
C LYS A 279 21.88 2.70 -18.29
N LEU A 280 20.90 3.12 -17.48
CA LEU A 280 19.70 2.33 -17.19
C LEU A 280 18.72 2.30 -18.37
N GLU A 281 18.67 3.36 -19.17
CA GLU A 281 17.81 3.46 -20.33
C GLU A 281 18.04 2.29 -21.31
N GLY A 282 16.96 1.63 -21.73
CA GLY A 282 16.98 0.47 -22.62
C GLY A 282 17.35 -0.86 -21.95
N LYS A 283 17.73 -0.86 -20.67
CA LYS A 283 17.96 -2.08 -19.89
C LYS A 283 16.63 -2.72 -19.46
N ARG A 284 16.69 -3.99 -19.04
CA ARG A 284 15.50 -4.74 -18.58
C ARG A 284 15.58 -5.06 -17.09
N MET A 285 14.50 -4.80 -16.37
CA MET A 285 14.35 -5.13 -14.95
C MET A 285 13.28 -6.20 -14.74
N ALA A 286 13.65 -7.26 -14.04
CA ALA A 286 12.74 -8.26 -13.52
C ALA A 286 12.24 -7.84 -12.12
N VAL A 287 10.93 -7.74 -11.97
CA VAL A 287 10.27 -7.46 -10.69
C VAL A 287 9.48 -8.70 -10.30
N LEU A 288 9.86 -9.36 -9.21
CA LEU A 288 9.11 -10.53 -8.71
C LEU A 288 8.17 -10.05 -7.60
N GLY A 289 6.86 -10.10 -7.80
CA GLY A 289 5.87 -9.58 -6.87
C GLY A 289 5.39 -8.18 -7.23
N TYR A 290 4.08 -8.03 -7.37
CA TYR A 290 3.43 -6.79 -7.82
C TYR A 290 2.42 -6.28 -6.80
N GLY A 291 2.91 -6.10 -5.56
CA GLY A 291 2.21 -5.41 -4.48
C GLY A 291 2.56 -3.92 -4.44
N ASN A 292 2.39 -3.27 -3.28
CA ASN A 292 2.66 -1.83 -3.15
C ASN A 292 4.12 -1.47 -3.47
N ILE A 293 5.12 -2.22 -2.97
CA ILE A 293 6.54 -1.91 -3.19
C ILE A 293 6.96 -2.22 -4.63
N GLY A 294 6.76 -3.47 -5.08
CA GLY A 294 7.22 -3.90 -6.41
C GLY A 294 6.63 -3.06 -7.55
N ARG A 295 5.42 -2.54 -7.36
CA ARG A 295 4.80 -1.63 -8.32
C ARG A 295 5.42 -0.23 -8.33
N GLU A 296 5.78 0.32 -7.17
CA GLU A 296 6.53 1.59 -7.13
C GLU A 296 7.93 1.41 -7.72
N VAL A 297 8.58 0.25 -7.52
CA VAL A 297 9.85 -0.09 -8.18
C VAL A 297 9.67 -0.17 -9.70
N ALA A 298 8.63 -0.84 -10.21
CA ALA A 298 8.35 -0.91 -11.64
C ALA A 298 8.11 0.48 -12.26
N LYS A 299 7.34 1.34 -11.60
CA LYS A 299 7.12 2.73 -12.02
C LYS A 299 8.42 3.54 -12.08
N LEU A 300 9.27 3.42 -11.05
CA LEU A 300 10.56 4.10 -11.04
C LEU A 300 11.46 3.57 -12.16
N ALA A 301 11.61 2.25 -12.30
CA ALA A 301 12.41 1.66 -13.38
C ALA A 301 11.97 2.14 -14.77
N GLN A 302 10.65 2.17 -15.04
CA GLN A 302 10.11 2.72 -16.29
C GLN A 302 10.42 4.23 -16.44
N ALA A 303 10.35 5.01 -15.36
CA ALA A 303 10.75 6.42 -15.39
C ALA A 303 12.24 6.63 -15.69
N PHE A 304 13.09 5.65 -15.39
CA PHE A 304 14.51 5.62 -15.79
C PHE A 304 14.73 5.05 -17.21
N GLY A 305 13.66 4.81 -17.99
CA GLY A 305 13.73 4.34 -19.36
C GLY A 305 13.99 2.83 -19.50
N MET A 306 13.75 2.06 -18.44
CA MET A 306 13.92 0.61 -18.45
C MET A 306 12.65 -0.08 -18.96
N SER A 307 12.81 -1.25 -19.60
CA SER A 307 11.69 -2.19 -19.77
C SER A 307 11.54 -3.02 -18.49
N VAL A 308 10.30 -3.28 -18.08
CA VAL A 308 10.02 -4.01 -16.83
C VAL A 308 9.18 -5.24 -17.11
N ALA A 309 9.65 -6.38 -16.61
CA ALA A 309 8.91 -7.63 -16.62
C ALA A 309 8.57 -8.06 -15.21
N VAL A 310 7.30 -8.37 -15.01
CA VAL A 310 6.72 -8.62 -13.70
C VAL A 310 6.23 -10.05 -13.62
N HIS A 311 6.78 -10.81 -12.69
CA HIS A 311 6.17 -12.07 -12.27
C HIS A 311 5.27 -11.83 -11.06
N ALA A 312 3.99 -12.15 -11.16
CA ALA A 312 3.03 -12.03 -10.07
C ALA A 312 1.86 -13.01 -10.24
N ARG A 313 0.95 -13.04 -9.26
CA ARG A 313 -0.27 -13.85 -9.34
C ARG A 313 -1.09 -13.48 -10.61
N PRO A 314 -1.73 -14.45 -11.28
CA PRO A 314 -2.48 -14.21 -12.52
C PRO A 314 -3.54 -13.10 -12.43
N ALA A 315 -4.16 -12.90 -11.27
CA ALA A 315 -5.13 -11.83 -11.03
C ALA A 315 -4.56 -10.41 -11.21
N HIS A 316 -3.24 -10.25 -11.28
CA HIS A 316 -2.58 -8.96 -11.52
C HIS A 316 -2.24 -8.72 -13.00
N LYS A 317 -2.41 -9.73 -13.88
CA LYS A 317 -1.98 -9.67 -15.29
C LYS A 317 -2.51 -8.45 -16.04
N ASP A 318 -3.82 -8.25 -16.04
CA ASP A 318 -4.44 -7.15 -16.78
C ASP A 318 -4.01 -5.78 -16.23
N TRP A 319 -3.81 -5.69 -14.91
CA TRP A 319 -3.30 -4.48 -14.28
C TRP A 319 -1.86 -4.18 -14.69
N ILE A 320 -0.97 -5.17 -14.64
CA ILE A 320 0.43 -5.07 -15.09
C ILE A 320 0.50 -4.58 -16.54
N LEU A 321 -0.28 -5.20 -17.43
CA LEU A 321 -0.33 -4.83 -18.85
C LEU A 321 -0.90 -3.42 -19.06
N SER A 322 -1.97 -3.05 -18.34
CA SER A 322 -2.61 -1.73 -18.46
C SER A 322 -1.70 -0.58 -18.02
N GLU A 323 -0.67 -0.87 -17.21
CA GLU A 323 0.31 0.08 -16.73
C GLU A 323 1.59 0.15 -17.59
N GLY A 324 1.63 -0.61 -18.68
CA GLY A 324 2.74 -0.61 -19.63
C GLY A 324 3.93 -1.47 -19.18
N PHE A 325 3.68 -2.53 -18.41
CA PHE A 325 4.69 -3.52 -18.01
C PHE A 325 4.41 -4.89 -18.65
N ASP A 326 5.45 -5.71 -18.80
CA ASP A 326 5.31 -7.08 -19.29
C ASP A 326 4.88 -8.01 -18.15
N PHE A 327 3.92 -8.90 -18.40
CA PHE A 327 3.59 -9.98 -17.47
C PHE A 327 4.38 -11.26 -17.80
N ALA A 328 4.99 -11.86 -16.79
CA ALA A 328 5.74 -13.11 -16.88
C ALA A 328 5.07 -14.22 -16.05
N GLU A 329 4.89 -15.40 -16.66
CA GLU A 329 4.21 -16.53 -16.01
C GLU A 329 5.05 -17.14 -14.88
N THR A 330 6.38 -17.11 -15.01
CA THR A 330 7.33 -17.63 -14.02
C THR A 330 8.38 -16.59 -13.63
N ALA A 331 9.10 -16.83 -12.53
CA ALA A 331 10.22 -15.98 -12.12
C ALA A 331 11.37 -16.03 -13.13
N GLU A 332 11.61 -17.20 -13.74
CA GLU A 332 12.56 -17.38 -14.83
C GLU A 332 12.19 -16.57 -16.08
N ASP A 333 10.91 -16.54 -16.47
CA ASP A 333 10.46 -15.75 -17.61
C ASP A 333 10.65 -14.24 -17.38
N ALA A 334 10.45 -13.77 -16.14
CA ALA A 334 10.74 -12.38 -15.77
C ALA A 334 12.24 -12.10 -15.83
N ALA A 335 13.07 -13.01 -15.30
CA ALA A 335 14.52 -12.89 -15.27
C ALA A 335 15.18 -12.98 -16.66
N LYS A 336 14.53 -13.63 -17.63
CA LYS A 336 15.06 -13.83 -18.98
C LYS A 336 15.45 -12.51 -19.63
N GLY A 337 16.76 -12.34 -19.88
CA GLY A 337 17.31 -11.15 -20.51
C GLY A 337 17.29 -9.89 -19.63
N ALA A 338 17.04 -10.03 -18.34
CA ALA A 338 17.05 -8.92 -17.39
C ALA A 338 18.49 -8.60 -16.94
N ASP A 339 18.81 -7.31 -16.90
CA ASP A 339 20.05 -6.78 -16.34
C ASP A 339 19.94 -6.55 -14.83
N PHE A 340 18.70 -6.47 -14.33
CA PHE A 340 18.37 -6.16 -12.95
C PHE A 340 17.25 -7.06 -12.46
N ILE A 341 17.31 -7.51 -11.20
CA ILE A 341 16.20 -8.23 -10.57
C ILE A 341 15.96 -7.75 -9.14
N SER A 342 14.69 -7.57 -8.79
CA SER A 342 14.26 -7.17 -7.45
C SER A 342 12.99 -7.90 -7.01
N PRO A 343 13.07 -8.80 -6.01
CA PRO A 343 11.90 -9.45 -5.45
C PRO A 343 11.19 -8.58 -4.40
N HIS A 344 9.86 -8.70 -4.34
CA HIS A 344 8.91 -7.96 -3.51
C HIS A 344 7.66 -8.82 -3.21
N THR A 345 7.90 -10.09 -2.87
CA THR A 345 6.84 -11.10 -2.69
C THR A 345 6.48 -11.33 -1.22
N GLY A 346 7.35 -10.93 -0.29
CA GLY A 346 7.36 -11.42 1.08
C GLY A 346 7.67 -12.92 1.13
N LEU A 347 7.78 -13.47 2.34
CA LEU A 347 8.06 -14.90 2.52
C LEU A 347 6.86 -15.81 2.20
N GLY A 348 5.63 -15.28 2.31
CA GLY A 348 4.41 -16.09 2.20
C GLY A 348 4.23 -17.04 3.39
N PRO A 349 3.23 -17.93 3.36
CA PRO A 349 2.98 -18.87 4.44
C PRO A 349 4.07 -19.95 4.51
N VAL A 350 4.21 -20.56 5.67
CA VAL A 350 5.08 -21.74 5.82
C VAL A 350 4.40 -22.93 5.16
N SER A 351 5.10 -23.58 4.23
CA SER A 351 4.66 -24.81 3.60
C SER A 351 4.61 -25.95 4.63
N PRO A 352 3.45 -26.62 4.82
CA PRO A 352 3.33 -27.74 5.77
C PRO A 352 4.29 -28.90 5.45
N ASP A 353 4.57 -29.12 4.17
CA ASP A 353 5.38 -30.26 3.70
C ASP A 353 6.89 -30.05 3.94
N THR A 354 7.36 -28.82 3.80
CA THR A 354 8.80 -28.50 3.84
C THR A 354 9.23 -27.77 5.11
N GLY A 355 8.28 -27.19 5.86
CA GLY A 355 8.57 -26.31 6.99
C GLY A 355 9.25 -24.99 6.57
N ARG A 356 9.35 -24.70 5.28
CA ARG A 356 9.95 -23.48 4.72
C ARG A 356 8.88 -22.51 4.27
N PHE A 357 9.19 -21.22 4.27
CA PHE A 357 8.31 -20.21 3.68
C PHE A 357 8.11 -20.45 2.18
N ALA A 358 6.89 -20.22 1.69
CA ALA A 358 6.47 -20.51 0.31
C ALA A 358 7.33 -19.81 -0.76
N ASN A 359 7.86 -18.61 -0.45
CA ASN A 359 8.70 -17.83 -1.35
C ASN A 359 10.18 -17.84 -0.95
N ALA A 360 10.59 -18.69 0.01
CA ALA A 360 12.02 -18.86 0.31
C ALA A 360 12.74 -19.43 -0.93
N ASP A 361 13.93 -18.92 -1.21
CA ASP A 361 14.72 -19.25 -2.41
C ASP A 361 13.95 -19.03 -3.73
N MET A 362 12.97 -18.12 -3.79
CA MET A 362 12.31 -17.78 -5.05
C MET A 362 13.31 -17.30 -6.10
N VAL A 363 14.33 -16.53 -5.68
CA VAL A 363 15.49 -16.20 -6.52
C VAL A 363 16.57 -17.26 -6.25
N ASN A 364 16.42 -18.41 -6.90
CA ASN A 364 17.36 -19.53 -6.87
C ASN A 364 18.33 -19.52 -8.07
N GLU A 365 19.13 -20.58 -8.18
CA GLU A 365 20.09 -20.77 -9.27
C GLU A 365 19.44 -20.76 -10.67
N SER A 366 18.24 -21.32 -10.84
CA SER A 366 17.49 -21.30 -12.11
C SER A 366 17.15 -19.87 -12.53
N VAL A 367 16.62 -19.07 -11.61
CA VAL A 367 16.28 -17.66 -11.86
C VAL A 367 17.53 -16.83 -12.16
N LEU A 368 18.58 -16.97 -11.34
CA LEU A 368 19.84 -16.23 -11.53
C LEU A 368 20.51 -16.56 -12.86
N ASN A 369 20.43 -17.81 -13.33
CA ASN A 369 21.01 -18.24 -14.60
C ASN A 369 20.28 -17.67 -15.83
N ASN A 370 19.01 -17.27 -15.70
CA ASN A 370 18.24 -16.64 -16.78
C ASN A 370 18.52 -15.14 -16.96
N LEU A 371 19.20 -14.50 -16.00
CA LEU A 371 19.63 -13.10 -16.11
C LEU A 371 20.65 -12.91 -17.23
N ASN A 372 20.90 -11.67 -17.65
CA ASN A 372 22.09 -11.36 -18.43
C ASN A 372 23.36 -11.56 -17.58
N ASP A 373 24.49 -11.79 -18.23
CA ASP A 373 25.78 -11.86 -17.53
C ASP A 373 26.13 -10.47 -16.98
N GLY A 374 26.66 -10.42 -15.75
CA GLY A 374 26.91 -9.16 -15.06
C GLY A 374 25.63 -8.44 -14.61
N ALA A 375 24.54 -9.15 -14.34
CA ALA A 375 23.32 -8.58 -13.79
C ALA A 375 23.49 -8.10 -12.34
N VAL A 376 22.54 -7.28 -11.88
CA VAL A 376 22.49 -6.78 -10.51
C VAL A 376 21.24 -7.30 -9.79
N VAL A 377 21.43 -7.82 -8.58
CA VAL A 377 20.35 -8.32 -7.72
C VAL A 377 20.11 -7.32 -6.59
N VAL A 378 18.86 -6.91 -6.35
CA VAL A 378 18.53 -6.06 -5.19
C VAL A 378 17.40 -6.70 -4.41
N ASN A 379 17.67 -7.23 -3.23
CA ASN A 379 16.67 -7.80 -2.35
C ASN A 379 16.49 -6.94 -1.10
N TYR A 380 15.57 -5.99 -1.20
CA TYR A 380 15.09 -5.15 -0.08
C TYR A 380 13.68 -5.57 0.36
N ASP A 381 13.38 -6.87 0.27
CA ASP A 381 12.14 -7.48 0.75
C ASP A 381 12.40 -8.33 1.99
N ARG A 382 12.84 -9.58 1.81
CA ARG A 382 13.14 -10.52 2.90
C ARG A 382 14.38 -11.32 2.53
N GLY A 383 15.34 -11.42 3.46
CA GLY A 383 16.67 -11.99 3.18
C GLY A 383 16.61 -13.41 2.62
N GLU A 384 15.63 -14.22 3.03
CA GLU A 384 15.50 -15.62 2.64
C GLU A 384 14.85 -15.83 1.25
N VAL A 385 14.35 -14.77 0.61
CA VAL A 385 13.78 -14.84 -0.75
C VAL A 385 14.84 -15.12 -1.80
N VAL A 386 16.09 -14.71 -1.54
CA VAL A 386 17.24 -15.03 -2.38
C VAL A 386 17.99 -16.20 -1.78
N CYS A 387 18.27 -17.22 -2.59
CA CYS A 387 19.11 -18.33 -2.19
C CYS A 387 20.56 -17.86 -2.07
N CYS A 388 21.06 -17.71 -0.83
CA CYS A 388 22.40 -17.19 -0.55
C CYS A 388 23.51 -18.03 -1.19
N GLU A 389 23.36 -19.36 -1.25
CA GLU A 389 24.33 -20.25 -1.92
C GLU A 389 24.36 -20.01 -3.43
N ALA A 390 23.20 -19.89 -4.07
CA ALA A 390 23.09 -19.61 -5.50
C ALA A 390 23.67 -18.23 -5.84
N LEU A 391 23.40 -17.22 -5.00
CA LEU A 391 23.98 -15.89 -5.15
C LEU A 391 25.51 -15.92 -5.05
N ASN A 392 26.08 -16.66 -4.09
CA ASN A 392 27.52 -16.82 -3.98
C ASN A 392 28.14 -17.40 -5.26
N LYS A 393 27.53 -18.44 -5.86
CA LYS A 393 27.99 -19.03 -7.13
C LYS A 393 27.87 -18.05 -8.29
N ALA A 394 26.77 -17.30 -8.36
CA ALA A 394 26.54 -16.31 -9.41
C ALA A 394 27.50 -15.12 -9.34
N LEU A 395 27.90 -14.69 -8.14
CA LEU A 395 28.93 -13.67 -7.92
C LEU A 395 30.34 -14.16 -8.29
N GLU A 396 30.62 -15.44 -8.03
CA GLU A 396 31.88 -16.10 -8.37
C GLU A 396 32.06 -16.26 -9.89
N SER A 397 31.00 -16.67 -10.59
CA SER A 397 31.02 -16.84 -12.06
C SER A 397 30.96 -15.51 -12.84
N GLY A 398 30.58 -14.41 -12.18
CA GLY A 398 30.34 -13.12 -12.82
C GLY A 398 28.95 -13.00 -13.45
N LYS A 399 28.08 -14.01 -13.29
CA LYS A 399 26.68 -13.94 -13.69
C LYS A 399 25.97 -12.76 -13.02
N VAL A 400 26.24 -12.57 -11.73
CA VAL A 400 25.85 -11.38 -10.96
C VAL A 400 27.10 -10.56 -10.68
N ARG A 401 27.09 -9.26 -11.03
CA ARG A 401 28.21 -8.35 -10.73
C ARG A 401 28.07 -7.65 -9.39
N TYR A 402 26.85 -7.49 -8.90
CA TYR A 402 26.56 -6.82 -7.64
C TYR A 402 25.25 -7.28 -7.01
N ALA A 403 25.21 -7.31 -5.67
CA ALA A 403 23.98 -7.56 -4.92
C ALA A 403 23.77 -6.57 -3.76
N GLY A 404 22.60 -5.95 -3.68
CA GLY A 404 22.16 -5.19 -2.51
C GLY A 404 21.18 -6.03 -1.69
N ILE A 405 21.47 -6.29 -0.41
CA ILE A 405 20.63 -7.08 0.50
C ILE A 405 20.28 -6.23 1.72
N ASP A 406 19.00 -6.11 2.02
CA ASP A 406 18.51 -5.42 3.22
C ASP A 406 17.65 -6.40 4.04
N ALA A 407 18.15 -6.80 5.21
CA ALA A 407 17.53 -7.82 6.04
C ALA A 407 17.92 -7.69 7.51
N ASP A 408 17.12 -8.28 8.41
CA ASP A 408 17.34 -8.21 9.85
C ASP A 408 18.68 -8.84 10.28
N LEU A 409 19.38 -8.15 11.18
CA LEU A 409 20.57 -8.65 11.87
C LEU A 409 20.43 -8.31 13.36
N PHE A 410 20.40 -9.34 14.20
CA PHE A 410 20.32 -9.19 15.64
C PHE A 410 21.65 -9.55 16.29
N LYS A 411 21.98 -8.90 17.40
CA LYS A 411 23.19 -9.14 18.17
C LYS A 411 22.85 -9.35 19.64
N CYS A 412 23.24 -10.49 20.19
CA CYS A 412 23.14 -10.75 21.62
C CYS A 412 24.10 -9.81 22.38
N SER A 413 23.58 -9.03 23.33
CA SER A 413 24.36 -8.05 24.10
C SER A 413 25.43 -8.70 24.99
N GLU A 414 25.14 -9.88 25.55
CA GLU A 414 26.04 -10.60 26.47
C GLU A 414 27.18 -11.33 25.74
N THR A 415 26.84 -12.03 24.66
CA THR A 415 27.79 -12.92 23.96
C THR A 415 28.37 -12.32 22.67
N GLY A 416 27.72 -11.29 22.13
CA GLY A 416 28.03 -10.73 20.81
C GLY A 416 27.63 -11.63 19.63
N ALA A 417 26.99 -12.78 19.88
CA ALA A 417 26.54 -13.69 18.84
C ALA A 417 25.53 -13.01 17.90
N LEU A 418 25.67 -13.26 16.61
CA LEU A 418 24.80 -12.71 15.57
C LEU A 418 23.73 -13.72 15.18
N SER A 419 22.51 -13.24 14.93
CA SER A 419 21.39 -14.04 14.42
C SER A 419 20.57 -13.25 13.40
N GLY A 420 19.65 -13.93 12.72
CA GLY A 420 18.78 -13.34 11.70
C GLY A 420 19.18 -13.64 10.25
N PRO A 421 18.32 -13.25 9.30
CA PRO A 421 18.45 -13.57 7.87
C PRO A 421 19.67 -12.92 7.19
N MET A 422 20.29 -11.90 7.81
CA MET A 422 21.51 -11.30 7.27
C MET A 422 22.76 -12.17 7.47
N VAL A 423 22.79 -13.05 8.49
CA VAL A 423 24.00 -13.80 8.87
C VAL A 423 24.65 -14.58 7.70
N PRO A 424 23.91 -15.32 6.85
CA PRO A 424 24.49 -16.03 5.72
C PRO A 424 25.24 -15.13 4.73
N TYR A 425 24.78 -13.88 4.54
CA TYR A 425 25.37 -12.94 3.59
C TYR A 425 26.72 -12.37 4.04
N LEU A 426 27.01 -12.40 5.35
CA LEU A 426 28.30 -11.92 5.88
C LEU A 426 29.48 -12.72 5.34
N GLU A 427 29.32 -14.03 5.15
CA GLU A 427 30.37 -14.88 4.55
C GLU A 427 30.49 -14.64 3.04
N VAL A 428 29.39 -14.31 2.35
CA VAL A 428 29.41 -13.99 0.93
C VAL A 428 30.18 -12.68 0.69
N GLU A 429 29.94 -11.65 1.50
CA GLU A 429 30.70 -10.38 1.40
C GLU A 429 32.19 -10.56 1.72
N LYS A 430 32.56 -11.45 2.66
CA LYS A 430 33.98 -11.77 2.91
C LYS A 430 34.67 -12.37 1.68
N ARG A 431 33.96 -13.20 0.89
CA ARG A 431 34.48 -13.84 -0.32
C ARG A 431 34.50 -12.91 -1.53
N HIS A 432 33.49 -12.05 -1.65
CA HIS A 432 33.24 -11.21 -2.82
C HIS A 432 33.30 -9.72 -2.47
N ARG A 433 34.32 -9.31 -1.69
CA ARG A 433 34.41 -7.96 -1.14
C ARG A 433 34.19 -6.88 -2.20
N GLY A 434 33.28 -5.95 -1.90
CA GLY A 434 32.94 -4.85 -2.79
C GLY A 434 31.96 -5.21 -3.90
N LYS A 435 31.46 -6.45 -3.97
CA LYS A 435 30.34 -6.86 -4.82
C LYS A 435 29.00 -6.97 -4.07
N LEU A 436 28.96 -6.85 -2.74
CA LEU A 436 27.70 -6.75 -2.01
C LEU A 436 27.56 -5.41 -1.28
N GLU A 437 26.32 -5.07 -1.00
CA GLU A 437 25.93 -4.06 -0.01
C GLU A 437 24.91 -4.68 0.93
N LEU A 438 25.23 -4.70 2.22
CA LEU A 438 24.41 -5.28 3.26
C LEU A 438 23.87 -4.16 4.14
N LEU A 439 22.56 -4.08 4.28
CA LEU A 439 21.85 -3.09 5.09
C LEU A 439 21.04 -3.78 6.19
N PRO A 440 20.95 -3.21 7.41
CA PRO A 440 20.35 -3.85 8.57
C PRO A 440 18.81 -3.67 8.63
N HIS A 441 18.11 -4.01 7.54
CA HIS A 441 16.67 -3.78 7.35
C HIS A 441 16.25 -2.29 7.38
N ALA A 442 17.12 -1.41 6.87
CA ALA A 442 16.96 0.03 6.98
C ALA A 442 16.34 0.69 5.73
N ALA A 443 16.12 -0.02 4.63
CA ALA A 443 15.67 0.58 3.37
C ALA A 443 14.27 1.22 3.45
N ALA A 444 13.48 0.81 4.43
CA ALA A 444 12.16 1.37 4.72
C ALA A 444 12.18 2.51 5.76
N ASP A 445 13.26 2.63 6.54
CA ASP A 445 13.37 3.54 7.68
C ASP A 445 13.98 4.87 7.22
N THR A 446 13.16 5.67 6.55
CA THR A 446 13.49 7.06 6.20
C THR A 446 12.85 8.02 7.20
N GLU A 447 13.58 9.07 7.56
CA GLU A 447 12.99 10.29 8.11
C GLU A 447 11.82 10.77 7.24
N HIS A 448 10.92 11.54 7.86
CA HIS A 448 9.79 12.26 7.24
C HIS A 448 8.41 11.58 7.39
N LEU A 449 7.35 12.40 7.27
CA LEU A 449 5.91 12.18 7.47
C LEU A 449 5.39 10.73 7.44
N SER A 450 5.89 9.85 6.57
CA SER A 450 5.40 8.47 6.45
C SER A 450 5.48 7.66 7.73
N ARG A 451 6.52 7.79 8.55
CA ARG A 451 6.65 7.05 9.83
C ARG A 451 5.65 7.55 10.86
N VAL A 452 5.55 8.87 11.01
CA VAL A 452 4.62 9.55 11.92
C VAL A 452 3.17 9.29 11.51
N GLU A 453 2.85 9.39 10.22
CA GLU A 453 1.52 9.08 9.71
C GLU A 453 1.18 7.59 9.83
N GLY A 454 2.17 6.70 9.67
CA GLY A 454 2.03 5.29 10.00
C GLY A 454 1.69 5.09 11.47
N ALA A 455 2.41 5.75 12.38
CA ALA A 455 2.11 5.71 13.82
C ALA A 455 0.72 6.27 14.15
N LYS A 456 0.30 7.39 13.54
CA LYS A 456 -1.05 7.95 13.70
C LYS A 456 -2.13 6.98 13.20
N GLN A 457 -1.90 6.30 12.07
CA GLN A 457 -2.80 5.26 11.61
C GLN A 457 -2.83 4.05 12.55
N ALA A 458 -1.69 3.66 13.13
CA ALA A 458 -1.65 2.61 14.14
C ALA A 458 -2.45 2.99 15.39
N VAL A 459 -2.37 4.26 15.81
CA VAL A 459 -3.23 4.80 16.89
C VAL A 459 -4.71 4.67 16.50
N ASP A 460 -5.11 5.10 15.30
CA ASP A 460 -6.50 4.94 14.83
C ASP A 460 -6.97 3.48 14.90
N GLN A 461 -6.12 2.55 14.45
CA GLN A 461 -6.41 1.12 14.44
C GLN A 461 -6.58 0.54 15.84
N ILE A 462 -5.74 0.96 16.80
CA ILE A 462 -5.87 0.54 18.20
C ILE A 462 -7.14 1.10 18.84
N PHE A 463 -7.47 2.37 18.60
CA PHE A 463 -8.73 2.96 19.05
C PHE A 463 -9.94 2.21 18.46
N ASP A 464 -9.94 1.96 17.15
CA ASP A 464 -11.02 1.25 16.46
C ASP A 464 -11.20 -0.19 16.96
N ALA A 465 -10.09 -0.89 17.21
CA ALA A 465 -10.10 -2.25 17.73
C ALA A 465 -10.69 -2.30 19.14
N ILE A 466 -10.20 -1.46 20.07
CA ILE A 466 -10.65 -1.44 21.47
C ILE A 466 -12.09 -0.93 21.58
N GLN A 467 -12.41 0.20 20.94
CA GLN A 467 -13.69 0.89 21.17
C GLN A 467 -14.82 0.33 20.34
N PHE A 468 -14.57 -0.25 19.17
CA PHE A 468 -15.64 -0.63 18.23
C PHE A 468 -15.55 -2.09 17.75
N ASN A 469 -14.51 -2.82 18.16
CA ASN A 469 -14.12 -4.11 17.58
C ASN A 469 -14.05 -4.02 16.04
N ARG A 470 -13.48 -2.93 15.51
CA ARG A 470 -13.33 -2.69 14.08
C ARG A 470 -11.85 -2.79 13.71
N VAL A 471 -11.54 -3.61 12.69
CA VAL A 471 -10.16 -3.92 12.30
C VAL A 471 -9.89 -3.42 10.90
N THR A 472 -8.96 -2.46 10.76
CA THR A 472 -8.49 -1.97 9.47
C THR A 472 -7.10 -2.57 9.18
N ASN A 473 -6.83 -2.94 7.92
CA ASN A 473 -5.58 -3.57 7.50
C ASN A 473 -5.21 -4.83 8.31
N LEU A 474 -6.19 -5.72 8.47
CA LEU A 474 -6.01 -7.01 9.10
C LEU A 474 -4.90 -7.83 8.41
N LYS A 475 -4.13 -8.56 9.24
CA LYS A 475 -3.22 -9.64 8.85
C LYS A 475 -3.67 -10.92 9.54
N GLY A 476 -3.75 -12.00 8.76
CA GLY A 476 -4.36 -13.25 9.24
C GLY A 476 -5.88 -13.20 9.17
N ASP A 477 -6.51 -14.03 10.00
CA ASP A 477 -7.97 -14.17 10.07
C ASP A 477 -8.59 -13.14 11.01
N LEU A 478 -9.84 -12.77 10.74
CA LEU A 478 -10.59 -11.80 11.54
C LEU A 478 -11.05 -12.51 12.83
N PRO A 479 -10.62 -12.08 14.03
CA PRO A 479 -11.03 -12.75 15.26
C PRO A 479 -12.53 -12.62 15.53
N ASP A 480 -13.09 -13.58 16.26
CA ASP A 480 -14.50 -13.56 16.65
C ASP A 480 -14.86 -12.28 17.41
N GLY A 481 -16.03 -11.71 17.08
CA GLY A 481 -16.51 -10.47 17.69
C GLY A 481 -15.97 -9.17 17.07
N TYR A 482 -15.04 -9.27 16.11
CA TYR A 482 -14.55 -8.13 15.32
C TYR A 482 -15.25 -8.01 13.96
N THR A 483 -15.19 -6.81 13.39
CA THR A 483 -15.69 -6.47 12.05
C THR A 483 -14.57 -5.90 11.20
N SER A 484 -14.56 -6.24 9.90
CA SER A 484 -13.56 -5.71 8.98
C SER A 484 -13.88 -4.27 8.58
N GLY A 485 -12.94 -3.36 8.82
CA GLY A 485 -12.91 -1.99 8.33
C GLY A 485 -12.33 -1.85 6.92
N GLY A 486 -11.88 -2.95 6.31
CA GLY A 486 -11.24 -2.98 5.00
C GLY A 486 -9.76 -2.60 5.02
N ALA A 487 -9.23 -2.22 3.86
CA ALA A 487 -7.84 -1.81 3.68
C ALA A 487 -7.73 -0.28 3.51
N LYS A 488 -6.70 0.30 4.11
CA LYS A 488 -6.36 1.73 4.04
C LYS A 488 -4.88 1.90 3.73
N THR A 489 -4.59 2.61 2.65
CA THR A 489 -3.24 2.95 2.17
C THR A 489 -3.07 4.46 1.98
N VAL A 490 -1.83 4.94 1.88
CA VAL A 490 -1.54 6.33 1.51
C VAL A 490 -1.98 6.61 0.07
N ALA A 491 -2.40 7.85 -0.17
CA ALA A 491 -2.87 8.30 -1.47
C ALA A 491 -1.86 8.02 -2.59
N GLY A 492 -2.36 7.44 -3.69
CA GLY A 492 -1.56 7.05 -4.84
C GLY A 492 -0.70 5.81 -4.66
N VAL A 493 -0.81 5.09 -3.52
CA VAL A 493 -0.20 3.78 -3.31
C VAL A 493 -1.29 2.76 -2.99
N GLY A 494 -1.22 1.59 -3.62
CA GLY A 494 -2.21 0.52 -3.43
C GLY A 494 -3.34 0.56 -4.45
N LYS A 495 -4.48 0.01 -4.04
CA LYS A 495 -5.67 -0.13 -4.91
C LYS A 495 -6.49 1.15 -4.93
N VAL A 496 -7.13 1.42 -6.07
CA VAL A 496 -8.26 2.37 -6.13
C VAL A 496 -9.46 1.67 -5.50
N THR A 497 -10.06 2.30 -4.49
CA THR A 497 -11.25 1.76 -3.80
C THR A 497 -12.54 2.42 -4.32
N GLY A 498 -13.67 1.74 -4.13
CA GLY A 498 -14.98 2.33 -4.42
C GLY A 498 -15.24 3.63 -3.66
N GLN A 499 -14.74 3.73 -2.42
CA GLN A 499 -14.83 4.96 -1.62
C GLN A 499 -14.00 6.11 -2.23
N GLY A 500 -12.81 5.81 -2.75
CA GLY A 500 -11.99 6.79 -3.45
C GLY A 500 -12.70 7.36 -4.69
N LEU A 501 -13.31 6.48 -5.49
CA LEU A 501 -14.12 6.90 -6.64
C LEU A 501 -15.36 7.71 -6.22
N ALA A 502 -16.05 7.28 -5.17
CA ALA A 502 -17.22 7.99 -4.65
C ALA A 502 -16.85 9.40 -4.15
N SER A 503 -15.69 9.56 -3.51
CA SER A 503 -15.17 10.87 -3.10
C SER A 503 -14.96 11.80 -4.30
N VAL A 504 -14.42 11.29 -5.41
CA VAL A 504 -14.23 12.09 -6.63
C VAL A 504 -15.58 12.42 -7.27
N ALA A 505 -16.51 11.46 -7.32
CA ALA A 505 -17.86 11.68 -7.81
C ALA A 505 -18.65 12.69 -6.96
N GLY A 506 -18.35 12.78 -5.66
CA GLY A 506 -18.89 13.77 -4.73
C GLY A 506 -18.36 15.19 -4.94
N SER A 507 -17.36 15.39 -5.82
CA SER A 507 -16.86 16.70 -6.24
C SER A 507 -17.32 17.01 -7.68
N PRO A 508 -18.42 17.77 -7.86
CA PRO A 508 -18.99 18.03 -9.19
C PRO A 508 -18.00 18.71 -10.14
N GLU A 509 -17.18 19.63 -9.62
CA GLU A 509 -16.17 20.36 -10.41
C GLU A 509 -15.09 19.39 -10.93
N THR A 510 -14.53 18.57 -10.04
CA THR A 510 -13.49 17.60 -10.39
C THR A 510 -14.00 16.56 -11.39
N SER A 511 -15.20 16.04 -11.17
CA SER A 511 -15.82 15.07 -12.07
C SER A 511 -16.13 15.68 -13.44
N ALA A 512 -16.62 16.93 -13.48
CA ALA A 512 -16.88 17.64 -14.73
C ALA A 512 -15.61 17.94 -15.53
N GLU A 513 -14.52 18.31 -14.87
CA GLU A 513 -13.23 18.56 -15.52
C GLU A 513 -12.62 17.27 -16.11
N LEU A 514 -12.62 16.17 -15.35
CA LEU A 514 -12.18 14.85 -15.85
C LEU A 514 -12.99 14.44 -17.09
N ARG A 515 -14.32 14.61 -17.04
CA ARG A 515 -15.20 14.32 -18.18
C ARG A 515 -14.87 15.19 -19.39
N HIS A 516 -14.73 16.50 -19.21
CA HIS A 516 -14.41 17.43 -20.30
C HIS A 516 -13.10 17.05 -21.00
N LEU A 517 -12.04 16.78 -20.23
CA LEU A 517 -10.74 16.35 -20.78
C LEU A 517 -10.86 15.04 -21.58
N ALA A 518 -11.64 14.08 -21.09
CA ALA A 518 -11.88 12.82 -21.78
C ALA A 518 -12.67 13.02 -23.09
N GLU A 519 -13.73 13.85 -23.06
CA GLU A 519 -14.55 14.19 -24.23
C GLU A 519 -13.73 14.91 -25.32
N GLU A 520 -12.86 15.85 -24.93
CA GLU A 520 -11.97 16.57 -25.84
C GLU A 520 -10.98 15.63 -26.54
N MET A 521 -10.30 14.75 -25.78
CA MET A 521 -9.40 13.76 -26.36
C MET A 521 -10.12 12.81 -27.32
N ALA A 522 -11.31 12.33 -26.93
CA ALA A 522 -12.12 11.44 -27.77
C ALA A 522 -12.56 12.12 -29.07
N ALA A 523 -12.95 13.39 -29.03
CA ALA A 523 -13.36 14.15 -30.21
C ALA A 523 -12.21 14.34 -31.21
N ILE A 524 -11.00 14.65 -30.72
CA ILE A 524 -9.83 14.84 -31.58
C ILE A 524 -9.41 13.51 -32.21
N TRP A 525 -9.30 12.43 -31.41
CA TRP A 525 -8.98 11.10 -31.96
C TRP A 525 -10.04 10.60 -32.94
N GLY A 526 -11.32 10.78 -32.62
CA GLY A 526 -12.43 10.43 -33.51
C GLY A 526 -12.34 11.16 -34.85
N SER A 527 -11.98 12.45 -34.83
CA SER A 527 -11.80 13.26 -36.04
C SER A 527 -10.60 12.81 -36.87
N ILE A 528 -9.46 12.49 -36.23
CA ILE A 528 -8.26 11.99 -36.92
C ILE A 528 -8.53 10.62 -37.55
N ASN A 529 -9.22 9.73 -36.84
CA ASN A 529 -9.51 8.37 -37.29
C ASN A 529 -10.56 8.31 -38.42
N ALA A 530 -11.49 9.26 -38.47
CA ALA A 530 -12.53 9.30 -39.50
C ALA A 530 -12.04 9.78 -40.88
N ILE A 531 -10.78 10.22 -41.00
CA ILE A 531 -10.22 10.80 -42.24
C ILE A 531 -9.22 9.85 -42.87
N ASP A 532 -9.57 9.35 -44.06
CA ASP A 532 -8.70 8.50 -44.88
C ASP A 532 -7.66 9.31 -45.69
N GLU A 533 -7.96 10.57 -46.01
CA GLU A 533 -7.06 11.41 -46.82
C GLU A 533 -5.86 11.93 -45.99
N PRO A 534 -4.61 11.62 -46.38
CA PRO A 534 -3.43 11.99 -45.59
C PRO A 534 -3.25 13.50 -45.38
N THR A 535 -3.51 14.32 -46.41
CA THR A 535 -3.37 15.78 -46.34
C THR A 535 -4.31 16.37 -45.30
N ARG A 536 -5.59 15.96 -45.36
CA ARG A 536 -6.61 16.43 -44.44
C ARG A 536 -6.37 15.95 -43.01
N ARG A 537 -5.83 14.74 -42.83
CA ARG A 537 -5.40 14.24 -41.52
C ARG A 537 -4.27 15.08 -40.95
N ALA A 538 -3.28 15.45 -41.77
CA ALA A 538 -2.18 16.32 -41.35
C ALA A 538 -2.66 17.71 -40.89
N GLU A 539 -3.61 18.31 -41.61
CA GLU A 539 -4.22 19.59 -41.20
C GLU A 539 -4.93 19.52 -39.84
N LEU A 540 -5.62 18.41 -39.53
CA LEU A 540 -6.24 18.21 -38.22
C LEU A 540 -5.20 18.04 -37.11
N ILE A 541 -4.13 17.29 -37.39
CA ILE A 541 -3.03 17.09 -36.42
C ILE A 541 -2.35 18.43 -36.13
N GLU A 542 -2.08 19.23 -37.16
CA GLU A 542 -1.50 20.57 -37.00
C GLU A 542 -2.41 21.49 -36.18
N ARG A 543 -3.72 21.43 -36.43
CA ARG A 543 -4.69 22.29 -35.76
C ARG A 543 -4.96 21.90 -34.30
N TYR A 544 -5.11 20.61 -34.00
CA TYR A 544 -5.62 20.12 -32.71
C TYR A 544 -4.61 19.26 -31.93
N GLY A 545 -3.46 18.95 -32.51
CA GLY A 545 -2.46 18.08 -31.86
C GLY A 545 -1.96 18.65 -30.53
N ALA A 546 -1.75 19.96 -30.44
CA ALA A 546 -1.33 20.58 -29.18
C ALA A 546 -2.39 20.44 -28.07
N ASP A 547 -3.67 20.58 -28.41
CA ASP A 547 -4.77 20.48 -27.44
C ASP A 547 -4.95 19.03 -26.98
N LEU A 548 -4.85 18.07 -27.88
CA LEU A 548 -4.83 16.64 -27.55
C LEU A 548 -3.77 16.31 -26.50
N ILE A 549 -2.53 16.76 -26.72
CA ILE A 549 -1.42 16.49 -25.79
C ILE A 549 -1.60 17.23 -24.46
N ARG A 550 -2.07 18.49 -24.47
CA ARG A 550 -2.35 19.21 -23.22
C ARG A 550 -3.44 18.54 -22.40
N SER A 551 -4.53 18.10 -23.04
CA SER A 551 -5.65 17.45 -22.33
C SER A 551 -5.27 16.06 -21.82
N SER A 552 -4.45 15.32 -22.58
CA SER A 552 -3.83 14.07 -22.10
C SER A 552 -2.97 14.29 -20.85
N ASN A 553 -2.08 15.30 -20.87
CA ASN A 553 -1.23 15.63 -19.73
C ASN A 553 -2.05 16.03 -18.50
N LYS A 554 -3.05 16.91 -18.67
CA LYS A 554 -3.94 17.33 -17.57
C LYS A 554 -4.70 16.15 -16.98
N TYR A 555 -5.28 15.31 -17.82
CA TYR A 555 -6.02 14.14 -17.37
C TYR A 555 -5.11 13.18 -16.58
N ALA A 556 -3.91 12.90 -17.09
CA ALA A 556 -2.93 12.05 -16.43
C ALA A 556 -2.49 12.61 -15.06
N VAL A 557 -2.31 13.93 -14.94
CA VAL A 557 -1.97 14.61 -13.68
C VAL A 557 -3.13 14.56 -12.69
N MET A 558 -4.37 14.77 -13.15
CA MET A 558 -5.56 14.68 -12.28
C MET A 558 -5.75 13.27 -11.74
N MET A 559 -5.67 12.25 -12.59
CA MET A 559 -5.77 10.85 -12.16
C MET A 559 -4.71 10.50 -11.11
N ASP A 560 -3.50 11.05 -11.23
CA ASP A 560 -2.43 10.86 -10.25
C ASP A 560 -2.73 11.56 -8.92
N LYS A 561 -3.09 12.85 -8.96
CA LYS A 561 -3.44 13.64 -7.77
C LYS A 561 -4.61 13.08 -6.98
N LEU A 562 -5.59 12.49 -7.68
CA LEU A 562 -6.77 11.88 -7.08
C LEU A 562 -6.51 10.43 -6.62
N GLY A 563 -5.31 9.89 -6.81
CA GLY A 563 -4.98 8.52 -6.43
C GLY A 563 -5.75 7.46 -7.23
N LEU A 564 -6.14 7.78 -8.47
CA LEU A 564 -6.94 6.92 -9.36
C LEU A 564 -6.08 6.09 -10.32
N LYS A 565 -4.76 5.99 -10.08
CA LYS A 565 -3.85 5.11 -10.80
C LYS A 565 -3.57 3.87 -9.98
N GLY A 566 -4.25 2.78 -10.28
CA GLY A 566 -4.21 1.59 -9.45
C GLY A 566 -4.94 0.39 -10.04
N PRO A 567 -4.67 -0.85 -9.58
CA PRO A 567 -5.69 -1.87 -9.64
C PRO A 567 -6.90 -1.40 -8.84
N PHE A 568 -8.09 -1.73 -9.32
CA PHE A 568 -9.31 -1.54 -8.56
C PHE A 568 -9.58 -2.73 -7.65
N GLY A 569 -10.15 -2.48 -6.46
CA GLY A 569 -10.84 -3.51 -5.69
C GLY A 569 -10.66 -3.38 -4.20
#